data_AF-A0A316YKR1-F1
#
_entry.id   AF-A0A316YKR1-F1
#
_cell.length_a   1.000
_cell.length_b   1.000
_cell.length_c   1.000
_cell.angle_alpha   90.00
_cell.angle_beta   90.00
_cell.angle_gamma   90.00
#
_symmetry.space_group_name_H-M   'P 1'
#
loop_
_entity.id
_entity.type
_entity.pdbx_description
1 polymer ?
#
loop_
_entity_poly.entity_id
_entity_poly.type
_entity_poly.pdbx_seq_one_letter_code
_entity_poly.pdbx_strand_id
1 'polypeptide(L)'
;MACPFARLAKLTGAAKGFHGHHGELHHNQRDGAGLANAPLSLQFKQGTAAAHRAVERSAGVRALMGFGSDNKAAVFDRIDHLRWLIMLGCVYAALESSCARSDNAISHLLPHLVRLPSLLEDTQVHLDEALGQEASSTVDDLVAEAGQADLDDEAESRRRLELFRLVDEAQSTVLECYHDDVKTPLRLRRAHLDLLTARQVSATSTYVAHLLSLPSPPPPSSGTSTPSSASDEGLSFTPPPSISLHDDGAAYFPDSLSSDDDCQIPLVVSHAYVRYLGDLSGGQHIAKRLRKLFPVHHAPSAGFAFYDFVATKSAAELKDDFRHSIDRPDLHLSARHLDNLVAEASRGFDFNTTLFDSLVDVEPSQPVVVVTTTGTHDAPVKMSALPFLNTMHASLLVLVVALGLVALSQQHLSA
;
A
#
# COMPACT_ATOMS: atom_id res chain seq x y z
N MET A 1 21.25 -3.10 16.88
CA MET A 1 20.01 -3.75 17.36
C MET A 1 19.15 -4.19 16.18
N ALA A 2 18.44 -5.30 16.35
CA ALA A 2 17.92 -6.19 15.30
C ALA A 2 16.93 -5.56 14.30
N CYS A 3 17.01 -6.04 13.05
CA CYS A 3 16.08 -5.75 11.97
C CYS A 3 14.63 -6.04 12.41
N PRO A 4 13.68 -5.09 12.25
CA PRO A 4 12.26 -5.29 12.58
C PRO A 4 11.64 -6.51 11.88
N PHE A 5 12.19 -6.92 10.73
CA PHE A 5 11.79 -8.10 9.97
C PHE A 5 12.46 -9.42 10.44
N ALA A 6 13.08 -9.45 11.62
CA ALA A 6 13.73 -10.65 12.16
C ALA A 6 12.77 -11.85 12.32
N ARG A 7 11.45 -11.63 12.39
CA ARG A 7 10.45 -12.71 12.33
C ARG A 7 10.29 -13.29 10.92
N LEU A 8 10.39 -12.48 9.87
CA LEU A 8 10.40 -12.94 8.47
C LEU A 8 11.70 -13.68 8.12
N ALA A 9 12.83 -13.27 8.69
CA ALA A 9 14.09 -14.03 8.59
C ALA A 9 13.98 -15.44 9.21
N LYS A 10 13.21 -15.60 10.30
CA LYS A 10 12.93 -16.91 10.92
C LYS A 10 11.99 -17.79 10.08
N LEU A 11 11.02 -17.19 9.39
CA LEU A 11 10.08 -17.91 8.51
C LEU A 11 10.73 -18.38 7.19
N THR A 12 11.85 -17.78 6.79
CA THR A 12 12.58 -18.11 5.56
C THR A 12 13.76 -19.08 5.76
N GLY A 13 13.93 -19.62 6.97
CA GLY A 13 14.88 -20.70 7.27
C GLY A 13 16.36 -20.30 7.29
N ALA A 14 16.70 -19.03 7.60
CA ALA A 14 18.10 -18.62 7.74
C ALA A 14 18.65 -18.92 9.15
N ALA A 15 19.60 -19.85 9.24
CA ALA A 15 20.32 -20.19 10.48
C ALA A 15 21.33 -19.09 10.88
N LYS A 16 21.62 -19.06 12.19
CA LYS A 16 22.40 -18.07 12.96
C LYS A 16 23.82 -17.82 12.43
N GLY A 17 24.25 -16.56 12.52
CA GLY A 17 25.66 -16.20 12.62
C GLY A 17 25.86 -14.69 12.55
N PHE A 18 26.05 -14.04 13.71
CA PHE A 18 26.99 -12.94 13.95
C PHE A 18 26.81 -12.45 15.40
N HIS A 19 27.77 -12.77 16.27
CA HIS A 19 27.88 -12.19 17.60
C HIS A 19 28.80 -10.96 17.54
N GLY A 20 28.25 -9.78 17.82
CA GLY A 20 29.00 -8.58 18.14
C GLY A 20 28.83 -8.26 19.63
N HIS A 21 29.94 -7.94 20.30
CA HIS A 21 30.00 -7.57 21.72
C HIS A 21 29.03 -6.43 22.07
N HIS A 22 28.32 -6.59 23.19
CA HIS A 22 27.41 -5.61 23.76
C HIS A 22 28.07 -4.86 24.92
N GLY A 23 28.10 -3.53 24.82
CA GLY A 23 28.13 -2.66 26.00
C GLY A 23 26.72 -2.58 26.59
N GLU A 24 26.63 -2.72 27.92
CA GLU A 24 25.40 -2.63 28.69
C GLU A 24 24.81 -1.21 28.62
N LEU A 25 23.53 -1.11 28.26
CA LEU A 25 22.73 0.08 28.58
C LEU A 25 21.35 -0.34 29.06
N HIS A 26 20.99 0.29 30.18
CA HIS A 26 19.85 0.06 31.03
C HIS A 26 18.50 0.15 30.32
N HIS A 27 17.57 -0.67 30.78
CA HIS A 27 16.15 -0.62 30.51
C HIS A 27 15.61 0.70 31.09
N ASN A 28 15.23 1.67 30.25
CA ASN A 28 14.60 2.89 30.74
C ASN A 28 13.16 3.07 30.26
N GLN A 29 12.39 3.56 31.22
CA GLN A 29 10.99 3.88 31.28
C GLN A 29 10.53 4.79 30.13
N ARG A 30 9.23 4.80 29.83
CA ARG A 30 8.59 5.74 28.87
C ARG A 30 8.75 7.18 29.37
N ASP A 31 9.83 7.84 28.97
CA ASP A 31 10.00 9.28 29.16
C ASP A 31 9.36 10.03 27.97
N GLY A 32 8.12 10.48 28.14
CA GLY A 32 7.38 11.24 27.13
C GLY A 32 8.05 12.56 26.70
N ALA A 33 9.00 13.07 27.50
CA ALA A 33 9.80 14.25 27.17
C ALA A 33 10.91 13.99 26.13
N GLY A 34 11.36 12.73 26.00
CA GLY A 34 12.48 12.37 25.11
C GLY A 34 12.08 12.27 23.64
N LEU A 35 10.80 11.97 23.33
CA LEU A 35 10.31 11.95 21.96
C LEU A 35 10.09 13.35 21.40
N ALA A 36 9.67 14.32 22.21
CA ALA A 36 9.28 15.65 21.69
C ALA A 36 10.38 16.35 20.88
N ASN A 37 11.66 16.06 21.16
CA ASN A 37 12.83 16.58 20.46
C ASN A 37 13.57 15.50 19.63
N ALA A 38 12.96 14.34 19.42
CA ALA A 38 13.56 13.27 18.64
C ALA A 38 13.53 13.59 17.13
N PRO A 39 14.53 13.10 16.35
CA PRO A 39 14.50 13.21 14.90
C PRO A 39 13.23 12.58 14.31
N LEU A 40 12.74 13.14 13.19
CA LEU A 40 11.50 12.70 12.53
C LEU A 40 11.53 11.21 12.19
N SER A 41 12.67 10.66 11.77
CA SER A 41 12.82 9.24 11.48
C SER A 41 12.57 8.34 12.70
N LEU A 42 12.95 8.81 13.89
CA LEU A 42 12.68 8.12 15.15
C LEU A 42 11.21 8.27 15.55
N GLN A 43 10.62 9.46 15.33
CA GLN A 43 9.20 9.71 15.56
C GLN A 43 8.33 8.81 14.68
N PHE A 44 8.62 8.72 13.38
CA PHE A 44 7.97 7.78 12.48
C PHE A 44 8.09 6.34 12.97
N LYS A 45 9.32 5.91 13.31
CA LYS A 45 9.56 4.53 13.78
C LYS A 45 8.73 4.18 15.01
N GLN A 46 8.61 5.10 15.96
CA GLN A 46 7.89 4.86 17.21
C GLN A 46 6.38 5.00 17.03
N GLY A 47 5.93 6.07 16.35
CA GLY A 47 4.52 6.35 16.09
C GLY A 47 3.84 5.27 15.24
N THR A 48 4.56 4.71 14.26
CA THR A 48 4.02 3.68 13.36
C THR A 48 4.22 2.24 13.86
N ALA A 49 4.87 2.04 15.00
CA ALA A 49 5.26 0.70 15.46
C ALA A 49 4.07 -0.27 15.63
N ALA A 50 2.89 0.24 15.99
CA ALA A 50 1.67 -0.56 16.11
C ALA A 50 1.12 -0.97 14.73
N ALA A 51 1.01 -0.02 13.80
CA ALA A 51 0.52 -0.26 12.44
C ALA A 51 1.48 -1.17 11.65
N HIS A 52 2.79 -0.96 11.76
CA HIS A 52 3.81 -1.87 11.21
C HIS A 52 3.62 -3.31 11.70
N ARG A 53 3.43 -3.48 13.01
CA ARG A 53 3.17 -4.79 13.62
C ARG A 53 1.87 -5.43 13.12
N ALA A 54 0.85 -4.63 12.78
CA ALA A 54 -0.41 -5.12 12.24
C ALA A 54 -0.21 -5.68 10.82
N VAL A 55 0.46 -4.93 9.94
CA VAL A 55 0.83 -5.38 8.58
C VAL A 55 1.59 -6.71 8.62
N GLU A 56 2.62 -6.84 9.47
CA GLU A 56 3.42 -8.08 9.55
C GLU A 56 2.60 -9.32 9.97
N ARG A 57 1.43 -9.11 10.57
CA ARG A 57 0.52 -10.18 11.01
C ARG A 57 -0.70 -10.33 10.11
N SER A 58 -0.83 -9.51 9.07
CA SER A 58 -1.99 -9.53 8.18
C SER A 58 -2.10 -10.88 7.46
N ALA A 59 -3.33 -11.23 7.08
CA ALA A 59 -3.59 -12.49 6.39
C ALA A 59 -2.87 -12.52 5.04
N GLY A 60 -2.84 -11.38 4.35
CA GLY A 60 -2.12 -11.20 3.10
C GLY A 60 -0.62 -11.43 3.19
N VAL A 61 0.06 -10.82 4.17
CA VAL A 61 1.51 -11.01 4.35
C VAL A 61 1.83 -12.47 4.66
N ARG A 62 1.00 -13.14 5.47
CA ARG A 62 1.17 -14.56 5.75
C ARG A 62 1.03 -15.40 4.48
N ALA A 63 0.00 -15.14 3.67
CA ALA A 63 -0.23 -15.86 2.42
C ALA A 63 0.89 -15.66 1.41
N LEU A 64 1.36 -14.42 1.23
CA LEU A 64 2.52 -14.10 0.39
C LEU A 64 3.79 -14.87 0.81
N MET A 65 3.93 -15.12 2.12
CA MET A 65 5.04 -15.91 2.65
C MET A 65 4.82 -17.43 2.54
N GLY A 66 3.64 -17.87 2.07
CA GLY A 66 3.24 -19.26 1.87
C GLY A 66 2.51 -19.89 3.06
N PHE A 67 1.99 -19.08 3.99
CA PHE A 67 1.24 -19.55 5.16
C PHE A 67 -0.24 -19.16 5.05
N GLY A 68 -1.14 -20.14 5.02
CA GLY A 68 -2.58 -19.89 5.10
C GLY A 68 -3.08 -19.57 6.52
N SER A 69 -4.40 -19.34 6.62
CA SER A 69 -5.10 -19.09 7.89
C SER A 69 -4.98 -20.29 8.86
N ASP A 70 -5.05 -21.52 8.34
CA ASP A 70 -5.16 -22.75 9.15
C ASP A 70 -3.94 -23.68 9.02
N ASN A 71 -2.73 -23.14 8.85
CA ASN A 71 -1.50 -23.92 8.57
C ASN A 71 -1.55 -24.74 7.26
N LYS A 72 -2.58 -24.54 6.43
CA LYS A 72 -2.60 -24.99 5.02
C LYS A 72 -1.73 -24.05 4.19
N ALA A 73 -1.15 -24.56 3.10
CA ALA A 73 -0.48 -23.69 2.13
C ALA A 73 -1.51 -22.68 1.60
N ALA A 74 -1.18 -21.38 1.68
CA ALA A 74 -1.98 -20.38 0.97
C ALA A 74 -1.86 -20.65 -0.53
N VAL A 75 -2.97 -20.55 -1.25
CA VAL A 75 -2.96 -20.50 -2.71
C VAL A 75 -2.58 -19.06 -3.06
N PHE A 76 -1.33 -18.86 -3.44
CA PHE A 76 -0.81 -17.61 -3.99
C PHE A 76 -0.02 -18.00 -5.21
N ASP A 77 -0.58 -17.78 -6.40
CA ASP A 77 -0.01 -18.24 -7.66
C ASP A 77 0.66 -17.11 -8.46
N ARG A 78 1.05 -17.41 -9.70
CA ARG A 78 1.73 -16.44 -10.57
C ARG A 78 0.81 -15.29 -10.99
N ILE A 79 -0.49 -15.55 -11.16
CA ILE A 79 -1.47 -14.52 -11.49
C ILE A 79 -1.68 -13.61 -10.28
N ASP A 80 -1.71 -14.15 -9.06
CA ASP A 80 -1.74 -13.34 -7.84
C ASP A 80 -0.48 -12.49 -7.67
N HIS A 81 0.68 -13.04 -8.02
CA HIS A 81 1.91 -12.26 -8.05
C HIS A 81 1.86 -11.13 -9.09
N LEU A 82 1.33 -11.40 -10.29
CA LEU A 82 1.16 -10.41 -11.34
C LEU A 82 0.20 -9.29 -10.90
N ARG A 83 -0.94 -9.65 -10.30
CA ARG A 83 -1.89 -8.69 -9.69
C ARG A 83 -1.20 -7.84 -8.64
N TRP A 84 -0.39 -8.43 -7.78
CA TRP A 84 0.40 -7.69 -6.79
C TRP A 84 1.35 -6.69 -7.44
N LEU A 85 2.08 -7.06 -8.49
CA LEU A 85 2.96 -6.14 -9.23
C LEU A 85 2.18 -4.99 -9.87
N ILE A 86 0.99 -5.27 -10.45
CA ILE A 86 0.11 -4.25 -11.04
C ILE A 86 -0.38 -3.28 -9.97
N MET A 87 -0.87 -3.77 -8.82
CA MET A 87 -1.30 -2.93 -7.71
C MET A 87 -0.16 -2.04 -7.20
N LEU A 88 1.05 -2.61 -7.05
CA LEU A 88 2.24 -1.83 -6.71
C LEU A 88 2.54 -0.78 -7.78
N GLY A 89 2.54 -1.13 -9.07
CA GLY A 89 2.74 -0.19 -10.16
C GLY A 89 1.81 1.02 -10.10
N CYS A 90 0.51 0.80 -9.83
CA CYS A 90 -0.45 1.89 -9.61
C CYS A 90 -0.07 2.78 -8.43
N VAL A 91 0.29 2.19 -7.29
CA VAL A 91 0.64 2.92 -6.06
C VAL A 91 1.94 3.70 -6.23
N TYR A 92 2.98 3.12 -6.84
CA TYR A 92 4.25 3.82 -7.07
C TYR A 92 4.11 4.90 -8.13
N ALA A 93 3.29 4.72 -9.16
CA ALA A 93 2.98 5.81 -10.09
C ALA A 93 2.41 7.02 -9.36
N ALA A 94 1.41 6.82 -8.50
CA ALA A 94 0.81 7.88 -7.71
C ALA A 94 1.78 8.49 -6.69
N LEU A 95 2.53 7.66 -5.96
CA LEU A 95 3.51 8.09 -4.95
C LEU A 95 4.63 8.91 -5.59
N GLU A 96 5.24 8.40 -6.65
CA GLU A 96 6.40 9.01 -7.30
C GLU A 96 6.02 10.26 -8.06
N SER A 97 4.86 10.29 -8.73
CA SER A 97 4.31 11.50 -9.32
C SER A 97 4.10 12.58 -8.24
N SER A 98 3.53 12.19 -7.10
CA SER A 98 3.30 13.11 -5.97
C SER A 98 4.59 13.61 -5.34
N CYS A 99 5.64 12.78 -5.25
CA CYS A 99 6.98 13.20 -4.81
C CYS A 99 7.65 14.13 -5.84
N ALA A 100 7.41 13.93 -7.14
CA ALA A 100 8.01 14.73 -8.21
C ALA A 100 7.36 16.11 -8.40
N ARG A 101 6.10 16.29 -7.94
CA ARG A 101 5.35 17.56 -8.07
C ARG A 101 5.99 18.75 -7.34
N SER A 102 6.83 18.50 -6.35
CA SER A 102 7.49 19.56 -5.57
C SER A 102 8.83 19.13 -5.03
N ASP A 103 9.82 20.01 -5.08
CA ASP A 103 11.09 19.77 -4.40
C ASP A 103 10.88 19.63 -2.89
N ASN A 104 11.46 18.60 -2.29
CA ASN A 104 11.26 18.20 -0.92
C ASN A 104 12.51 17.50 -0.36
N ALA A 105 12.45 17.14 0.93
CA ALA A 105 13.59 16.55 1.65
C ALA A 105 14.23 15.34 0.96
N ILE A 106 13.48 14.55 0.21
CA ILE A 106 13.96 13.31 -0.42
C ILE A 106 14.21 13.42 -1.93
N SER A 107 14.00 14.59 -2.56
CA SER A 107 14.11 14.75 -4.03
C SER A 107 15.43 14.24 -4.59
N HIS A 108 16.54 14.56 -3.92
CA HIS A 108 17.89 14.17 -4.33
C HIS A 108 18.15 12.66 -4.25
N LEU A 109 17.29 11.90 -3.54
CA LEU A 109 17.34 10.45 -3.46
C LEU A 109 16.45 9.76 -4.49
N LEU A 110 15.47 10.46 -5.07
CA LEU A 110 14.51 9.87 -6.02
C LEU A 110 15.19 9.14 -7.19
N PRO A 111 16.29 9.62 -7.80
CA PRO A 111 16.99 8.86 -8.85
C PRO A 111 17.50 7.48 -8.43
N HIS A 112 17.60 7.21 -7.12
CA HIS A 112 18.01 5.92 -6.57
C HIS A 112 16.87 5.14 -5.92
N LEU A 113 15.72 5.79 -5.68
CA LEU A 113 14.57 5.20 -4.99
C LEU A 113 13.41 4.87 -5.91
N VAL A 114 13.21 5.63 -7.00
CA VAL A 114 12.13 5.42 -7.98
C VAL A 114 12.09 3.97 -8.44
N ARG A 115 10.90 3.37 -8.41
CA ARG A 115 10.61 1.96 -8.61
C ARG A 115 9.66 1.70 -9.78
N LEU A 116 8.86 2.68 -10.20
CA LEU A 116 7.87 2.47 -11.25
C LEU A 116 8.45 1.83 -12.53
N PRO A 117 9.57 2.30 -13.12
CA PRO A 117 10.11 1.67 -14.33
C PRO A 117 10.40 0.18 -14.13
N SER A 118 11.04 -0.18 -13.01
CA SER A 118 11.32 -1.58 -12.67
C SER A 118 10.06 -2.41 -12.41
N LEU A 119 9.02 -1.82 -11.82
CA LEU A 119 7.71 -2.49 -11.65
C LEU A 119 7.05 -2.78 -13.00
N LEU A 120 7.15 -1.87 -13.96
CA LEU A 120 6.57 -2.04 -15.29
C LEU A 120 7.31 -3.14 -16.07
N GLU A 121 8.65 -3.17 -15.97
CA GLU A 121 9.48 -4.25 -16.52
C GLU A 121 9.14 -5.60 -15.88
N ASP A 122 9.09 -5.68 -14.55
CA ASP A 122 8.76 -6.92 -13.84
C ASP A 122 7.34 -7.40 -14.18
N THR A 123 6.37 -6.48 -14.28
CA THR A 123 5.00 -6.80 -14.69
C THR A 123 4.97 -7.43 -16.08
N GLN A 124 5.70 -6.85 -17.04
CA GLN A 124 5.76 -7.39 -18.40
C GLN A 124 6.41 -8.78 -18.42
N VAL A 125 7.53 -8.97 -17.72
CA VAL A 125 8.22 -10.27 -17.63
C VAL A 125 7.32 -11.34 -17.03
N HIS A 126 6.61 -11.03 -15.94
CA HIS A 126 5.70 -12.00 -15.31
C HIS A 126 4.45 -12.28 -16.14
N LEU A 127 3.98 -11.30 -16.92
CA LEU A 127 2.91 -11.50 -17.89
C LEU A 127 3.35 -12.43 -19.03
N ASP A 128 4.53 -12.19 -19.62
CA ASP A 128 5.07 -13.03 -20.69
C ASP A 128 5.28 -14.49 -20.22
N GLU A 129 5.75 -14.68 -18.98
CA GLU A 129 5.88 -16.01 -18.38
C GLU A 129 4.51 -16.68 -18.13
N ALA A 130 3.46 -15.91 -17.82
CA ALA A 130 2.12 -16.44 -17.58
C ALA A 130 1.40 -16.83 -18.89
N LEU A 131 1.58 -16.04 -19.95
CA LEU A 131 1.05 -16.33 -21.29
C LEU A 131 1.81 -17.47 -21.99
N GLY A 132 3.07 -17.69 -21.60
CA GLY A 132 3.92 -18.69 -22.23
C GLY A 132 4.33 -18.31 -23.66
N GLN A 133 4.81 -19.29 -24.44
CA GLN A 133 5.27 -19.04 -25.82
C GLN A 133 4.17 -19.16 -26.88
N GLU A 134 2.90 -19.33 -26.48
CA GLU A 134 1.80 -19.41 -27.43
C GLU A 134 1.46 -18.01 -27.94
N ALA A 135 1.89 -17.72 -29.18
CA ALA A 135 1.76 -16.42 -29.85
C ALA A 135 0.33 -15.86 -30.00
N SER A 136 -0.70 -16.62 -29.60
CA SER A 136 -2.10 -16.22 -29.67
C SER A 136 -2.72 -15.84 -28.33
N SER A 137 -2.05 -16.11 -27.21
CA SER A 137 -2.57 -15.80 -25.87
C SER A 137 -2.33 -14.32 -25.53
N THR A 138 -3.34 -13.69 -24.97
CA THR A 138 -3.38 -12.27 -24.65
C THR A 138 -3.74 -12.04 -23.19
N VAL A 139 -3.50 -10.81 -22.70
CA VAL A 139 -3.94 -10.41 -21.36
C VAL A 139 -5.45 -10.62 -21.19
N ASP A 140 -6.22 -10.41 -22.25
CA ASP A 140 -7.68 -10.57 -22.23
C ASP A 140 -8.08 -12.05 -22.02
N ASP A 141 -7.28 -13.00 -22.51
CA ASP A 141 -7.48 -14.42 -22.26
C ASP A 141 -7.25 -14.76 -20.77
N LEU A 142 -6.20 -14.20 -20.16
CA LEU A 142 -5.96 -14.35 -18.71
C LEU A 142 -7.08 -13.71 -17.87
N VAL A 143 -7.62 -12.57 -18.32
CA VAL A 143 -8.77 -11.92 -17.66
C VAL A 143 -10.01 -12.82 -17.73
N ALA A 144 -10.27 -13.43 -18.90
CA ALA A 144 -11.38 -14.35 -19.09
C ALA A 144 -11.23 -15.63 -18.25
N GLU A 145 -10.04 -16.22 -18.22
CA GLU A 145 -9.72 -17.41 -17.42
C GLU A 145 -9.78 -17.17 -15.92
N ALA A 146 -9.40 -15.97 -15.48
CA ALA A 146 -9.47 -15.56 -14.08
C ALA A 146 -10.90 -15.44 -13.54
N GLY A 147 -11.93 -15.60 -14.39
CA GLY A 147 -13.34 -15.67 -13.97
C GLY A 147 -13.80 -14.43 -13.23
N GLN A 148 -13.26 -13.25 -13.57
CA GLN A 148 -13.57 -12.03 -12.84
C GLN A 148 -15.02 -11.62 -13.06
N ALA A 149 -15.81 -11.83 -12.01
CA ALA A 149 -17.23 -11.58 -11.96
C ALA A 149 -17.56 -10.08 -12.13
N ASP A 150 -18.59 -9.82 -12.94
CA ASP A 150 -19.30 -8.55 -13.12
C ASP A 150 -18.51 -7.37 -13.71
N LEU A 151 -17.95 -7.56 -14.92
CA LEU A 151 -17.77 -6.41 -15.83
C LEU A 151 -19.11 -5.70 -16.14
N ASP A 152 -20.24 -6.39 -15.90
CA ASP A 152 -21.60 -5.86 -16.00
C ASP A 152 -22.00 -4.97 -14.81
N ASP A 153 -21.23 -4.95 -13.70
CA ASP A 153 -21.41 -3.95 -12.63
C ASP A 153 -20.85 -2.60 -13.08
N GLU A 154 -21.77 -1.69 -13.42
CA GLU A 154 -21.44 -0.34 -13.87
C GLU A 154 -20.62 0.45 -12.83
N ALA A 155 -20.82 0.21 -11.53
CA ALA A 155 -20.07 0.90 -10.48
C ALA A 155 -18.61 0.42 -10.43
N GLU A 156 -18.39 -0.89 -10.57
CA GLU A 156 -17.05 -1.47 -10.64
C GLU A 156 -16.32 -1.06 -11.91
N SER A 157 -16.99 -1.10 -13.06
CA SER A 157 -16.47 -0.58 -14.33
C SER A 157 -16.03 0.89 -14.22
N ARG A 158 -16.82 1.72 -13.52
CA ARG A 158 -16.48 3.13 -13.28
C ARG A 158 -15.25 3.29 -12.39
N ARG A 159 -15.09 2.48 -11.34
CA ARG A 159 -13.90 2.49 -10.47
C ARG A 159 -12.64 2.08 -11.23
N ARG A 160 -12.72 1.04 -12.07
CA ARG A 160 -11.60 0.60 -12.92
C ARG A 160 -11.16 1.68 -13.89
N LEU A 161 -12.13 2.34 -14.54
CA LEU A 161 -11.85 3.45 -15.45
C LEU A 161 -11.20 4.63 -14.73
N GLU A 162 -11.70 5.01 -13.55
CA GLU A 162 -11.12 6.10 -12.78
C GLU A 162 -9.71 5.76 -12.27
N LEU A 163 -9.49 4.52 -11.79
CA LEU A 163 -8.15 4.05 -11.42
C LEU A 163 -7.21 4.13 -12.62
N PHE A 164 -7.63 3.67 -13.80
CA PHE A 164 -6.82 3.76 -15.01
C PHE A 164 -6.48 5.20 -15.34
N ARG A 165 -7.44 6.12 -15.31
CA ARG A 165 -7.23 7.54 -15.60
C ARG A 165 -6.18 8.17 -14.66
N LEU A 166 -6.34 7.95 -13.36
CA LEU A 166 -5.42 8.47 -12.34
C LEU A 166 -4.00 7.91 -12.51
N VAL A 167 -3.89 6.61 -12.78
CA VAL A 167 -2.60 5.94 -12.97
C VAL A 167 -1.93 6.36 -14.26
N ASP A 168 -2.69 6.56 -15.35
CA ASP A 168 -2.13 6.96 -16.64
C ASP A 168 -1.54 8.38 -16.61
N GLU A 169 -2.22 9.29 -15.93
CA GLU A 169 -1.72 10.63 -15.66
C GLU A 169 -0.45 10.57 -14.79
N ALA A 170 -0.51 9.87 -13.66
CA ALA A 170 0.59 9.80 -12.71
C ALA A 170 1.85 9.11 -13.30
N GLN A 171 1.69 7.99 -14.01
CA GLN A 171 2.82 7.28 -14.63
C GLN A 171 3.51 8.14 -15.69
N SER A 172 2.76 8.98 -16.42
CA SER A 172 3.33 9.88 -17.41
C SER A 172 4.31 10.86 -16.78
N THR A 173 3.93 11.50 -15.67
CA THR A 173 4.82 12.39 -14.91
C THR A 173 6.10 11.69 -14.48
N VAL A 174 6.00 10.48 -13.93
CA VAL A 174 7.16 9.73 -13.43
C VAL A 174 8.10 9.33 -14.56
N LEU A 175 7.54 8.82 -15.66
CA LEU A 175 8.32 8.37 -16.81
C LEU A 175 9.02 9.55 -17.51
N GLU A 176 8.41 10.72 -17.58
CA GLU A 176 9.05 11.94 -18.09
C GLU A 176 10.23 12.40 -17.21
N CYS A 177 10.17 12.17 -15.89
CA CYS A 177 11.23 12.58 -14.97
C CYS A 177 12.37 11.55 -14.81
N TYR A 178 12.07 10.25 -14.93
CA TYR A 178 12.98 9.20 -14.45
C TYR A 178 13.19 8.02 -15.41
N HIS A 179 12.57 8.02 -16.59
CA HIS A 179 12.82 6.98 -17.60
C HIS A 179 14.02 7.36 -18.49
N ASP A 180 14.73 6.36 -19.02
CA ASP A 180 15.84 6.55 -19.96
C ASP A 180 15.33 6.93 -21.36
N ASP A 181 15.83 8.02 -21.94
CA ASP A 181 15.36 8.63 -23.19
C ASP A 181 15.49 7.71 -24.43
N VAL A 182 16.18 6.58 -24.31
CA VAL A 182 16.56 5.73 -25.45
C VAL A 182 15.45 4.74 -25.87
N LYS A 183 14.46 4.48 -25.03
CA LYS A 183 13.38 3.50 -25.31
C LYS A 183 11.99 4.05 -25.01
N THR A 184 10.98 3.59 -25.74
CA THR A 184 9.59 3.84 -25.36
C THR A 184 9.32 3.12 -24.04
N PRO A 185 8.86 3.83 -23.00
CA PRO A 185 8.63 3.21 -21.70
C PRO A 185 7.46 2.23 -21.75
N LEU A 186 7.60 1.11 -21.04
CA LEU A 186 6.46 0.26 -20.69
C LEU A 186 5.46 1.06 -19.84
N ARG A 187 4.19 0.65 -19.86
CA ARG A 187 3.09 1.33 -19.16
C ARG A 187 2.02 0.36 -18.68
N LEU A 188 1.39 0.68 -17.54
CA LEU A 188 0.15 0.03 -17.15
C LEU A 188 -0.99 0.50 -18.06
N ARG A 189 -1.43 -0.42 -18.92
CA ARG A 189 -2.64 -0.31 -19.76
C ARG A 189 -3.87 -0.84 -19.04
N ARG A 190 -5.06 -0.45 -19.52
CA ARG A 190 -6.37 -0.89 -19.02
C ARG A 190 -6.47 -2.42 -18.84
N ALA A 191 -6.03 -3.20 -19.84
CA ALA A 191 -6.05 -4.66 -19.78
C ALA A 191 -5.30 -5.24 -18.56
N HIS A 192 -4.22 -4.60 -18.08
CA HIS A 192 -3.55 -5.07 -16.85
C HIS A 192 -4.42 -4.82 -15.62
N LEU A 193 -5.08 -3.65 -15.54
CA LEU A 193 -5.97 -3.35 -14.41
C LEU A 193 -7.20 -4.26 -14.43
N ASP A 194 -7.63 -4.72 -15.60
CA ASP A 194 -8.70 -5.70 -15.75
C ASP A 194 -8.34 -7.09 -15.17
N LEU A 195 -7.06 -7.37 -14.89
CA LEU A 195 -6.65 -8.57 -14.13
C LEU A 195 -6.88 -8.46 -12.62
N LEU A 196 -7.11 -7.25 -12.07
CA LEU A 196 -7.30 -7.06 -10.63
C LEU A 196 -8.71 -7.45 -10.20
N THR A 197 -8.88 -8.14 -9.06
CA THR A 197 -10.23 -8.40 -8.53
C THR A 197 -10.91 -7.10 -8.05
N ALA A 198 -12.24 -7.08 -7.90
CA ALA A 198 -12.94 -5.88 -7.41
C ALA A 198 -12.43 -5.38 -6.05
N ARG A 199 -12.04 -6.31 -5.15
CA ARG A 199 -11.42 -5.98 -3.86
C ARG A 199 -10.05 -5.30 -4.06
N GLN A 200 -9.25 -5.80 -5.00
CA GLN A 200 -7.94 -5.23 -5.32
C GLN A 200 -8.07 -3.86 -5.99
N VAL A 201 -9.03 -3.69 -6.91
CA VAL A 201 -9.35 -2.40 -7.53
C VAL A 201 -9.75 -1.39 -6.45
N SER A 202 -10.67 -1.76 -5.55
CA SER A 202 -11.09 -0.89 -4.46
C SER A 202 -9.92 -0.50 -3.57
N ALA A 203 -9.12 -1.46 -3.09
CA ALA A 203 -7.96 -1.21 -2.22
C ALA A 203 -6.93 -0.28 -2.89
N THR A 204 -6.63 -0.54 -4.17
CA THR A 204 -5.65 0.22 -4.95
C THR A 204 -6.16 1.61 -5.25
N SER A 205 -7.42 1.74 -5.69
CA SER A 205 -8.05 3.02 -6.02
C SER A 205 -8.11 3.94 -4.81
N THR A 206 -8.49 3.43 -3.63
CA THR A 206 -8.51 4.25 -2.41
C THR A 206 -7.13 4.80 -2.08
N TYR A 207 -6.07 3.98 -2.19
CA TYR A 207 -4.73 4.44 -1.87
C TYR A 207 -4.18 5.42 -2.93
N VAL A 208 -4.37 5.12 -4.21
CA VAL A 208 -3.95 6.00 -5.33
C VAL A 208 -4.64 7.36 -5.23
N ALA A 209 -5.96 7.38 -5.03
CA ALA A 209 -6.71 8.62 -4.88
C ALA A 209 -6.23 9.45 -3.69
N HIS A 210 -5.95 8.79 -2.56
CA HIS A 210 -5.41 9.46 -1.37
C HIS A 210 -4.06 10.12 -1.66
N LEU A 211 -3.09 9.38 -2.21
CA LEU A 211 -1.76 9.90 -2.56
C LEU A 211 -1.84 11.13 -3.48
N LEU A 212 -2.70 11.06 -4.50
CA LEU A 212 -2.86 12.15 -5.46
C LEU A 212 -3.59 13.36 -4.84
N SER A 213 -4.47 13.14 -3.86
CA SER A 213 -5.17 14.21 -3.13
C SER A 213 -4.32 14.95 -2.10
N LEU A 214 -3.16 14.42 -1.73
CA LEU A 214 -2.29 15.07 -0.76
C LEU A 214 -1.85 16.46 -1.28
N PRO A 215 -1.87 17.48 -0.40
CA PRO A 215 -1.52 18.83 -0.80
C PRO A 215 -0.05 18.87 -1.23
N SER A 216 0.21 19.49 -2.38
CA SER A 216 1.55 19.92 -2.77
C SER A 216 1.82 21.29 -2.12
N PRO A 217 3.04 21.55 -1.62
CA PRO A 217 3.39 22.90 -1.20
C PRO A 217 3.20 23.86 -2.39
N PRO A 218 2.75 25.10 -2.14
CA PRO A 218 2.66 26.09 -3.21
C PRO A 218 4.05 26.27 -3.84
N PRO A 219 4.15 26.50 -5.17
CA PRO A 219 5.42 26.84 -5.78
C PRO A 219 6.00 28.06 -5.06
N PRO A 220 7.33 28.16 -4.89
CA PRO A 220 7.94 29.32 -4.26
C PRO A 220 7.46 30.56 -4.99
N SER A 221 6.85 31.50 -4.26
CA SER A 221 6.41 32.76 -4.84
C SER A 221 7.63 33.42 -5.47
N SER A 222 7.68 33.45 -6.79
CA SER A 222 8.69 34.22 -7.50
C SER A 222 8.49 35.65 -7.05
N GLY A 223 9.44 36.17 -6.27
CA GLY A 223 9.49 37.54 -5.82
C GLY A 223 9.55 38.45 -7.05
N THR A 224 8.40 38.73 -7.63
CA THR A 224 8.23 39.75 -8.65
C THR A 224 8.05 41.04 -7.89
N SER A 225 9.16 41.76 -7.76
CA SER A 225 9.16 43.19 -7.49
C SER A 225 8.24 43.85 -8.51
N THR A 226 7.02 44.18 -8.08
CA THR A 226 6.09 45.02 -8.85
C THR A 226 6.72 46.40 -9.04
N PRO A 227 6.93 46.88 -10.29
CA PRO A 227 6.96 48.31 -10.53
C PRO A 227 5.51 48.80 -10.52
N SER A 228 5.23 49.72 -9.62
CA SER A 228 4.02 50.53 -9.61
C SER A 228 3.77 51.16 -10.98
N SER A 229 2.65 50.84 -11.63
CA SER A 229 1.59 51.79 -12.00
C SER A 229 0.77 51.31 -13.21
N ALA A 230 -0.54 51.55 -13.09
CA ALA A 230 -1.50 51.96 -14.12
C ALA A 230 -2.71 51.02 -14.22
N SER A 231 -3.84 51.62 -13.86
CA SER A 231 -5.23 51.18 -14.01
C SER A 231 -5.54 50.62 -15.40
N ASP A 232 -6.20 49.47 -15.43
CA ASP A 232 -7.16 49.18 -16.50
C ASP A 232 -8.35 48.40 -15.93
N GLU A 233 -9.55 48.95 -16.14
CA GLU A 233 -10.81 48.33 -15.79
C GLU A 233 -11.19 47.30 -16.87
N GLY A 234 -11.65 46.11 -16.46
CA GLY A 234 -12.36 45.27 -17.40
C GLY A 234 -12.52 43.81 -17.01
N LEU A 235 -13.76 43.45 -16.76
CA LEU A 235 -14.35 42.11 -16.88
C LEU A 235 -14.15 41.13 -15.71
N SER A 236 -15.12 41.23 -14.80
CA SER A 236 -15.52 40.19 -13.84
C SER A 236 -15.89 38.89 -14.57
N PHE A 237 -15.22 37.81 -14.21
CA PHE A 237 -15.64 36.45 -14.51
C PHE A 237 -16.01 35.78 -13.19
N THR A 238 -17.31 35.62 -12.93
CA THR A 238 -17.81 34.83 -11.80
C THR A 238 -17.71 33.33 -12.16
N PRO A 239 -17.00 32.50 -11.39
CA PRO A 239 -17.05 31.05 -11.58
C PRO A 239 -18.42 30.48 -11.13
N PRO A 240 -18.90 29.38 -11.74
CA PRO A 240 -20.19 28.78 -11.40
C PRO A 240 -20.15 28.08 -10.03
N PRO A 241 -21.31 27.91 -9.36
CA PRO A 241 -21.37 27.35 -8.01
C PRO A 241 -21.01 25.87 -8.00
N SER A 242 -20.20 25.48 -7.01
CA SER A 242 -19.81 24.11 -6.71
C SER A 242 -21.02 23.25 -6.33
N ILE A 243 -21.09 22.04 -6.89
CA ILE A 243 -22.08 21.01 -6.54
C ILE A 243 -21.80 20.54 -5.10
N SER A 244 -22.78 20.72 -4.22
CA SER A 244 -22.78 20.22 -2.85
C SER A 244 -23.18 18.74 -2.80
N LEU A 245 -22.28 17.86 -2.35
CA LEU A 245 -22.62 16.55 -1.81
C LEU A 245 -22.50 16.63 -0.29
N HIS A 246 -23.64 16.48 0.38
CA HIS A 246 -23.75 16.36 1.84
C HIS A 246 -23.59 14.89 2.29
N ASP A 247 -23.08 14.74 3.53
CA ASP A 247 -22.97 13.55 4.41
C ASP A 247 -21.92 12.48 4.06
N ASP A 248 -21.09 11.94 4.96
CA ASP A 248 -20.97 12.10 6.41
C ASP A 248 -19.58 11.56 6.84
N GLY A 249 -18.73 12.38 7.46
CA GLY A 249 -17.36 12.00 7.83
C GLY A 249 -16.45 13.21 8.00
N ALA A 250 -16.56 13.90 9.13
CA ALA A 250 -15.89 15.17 9.39
C ALA A 250 -14.36 15.11 9.24
N ALA A 251 -13.86 15.52 8.08
CA ALA A 251 -12.48 15.93 7.88
C ALA A 251 -12.31 17.33 8.49
N TYR A 252 -11.66 17.39 9.65
CA TYR A 252 -11.26 18.65 10.27
C TYR A 252 -10.12 19.26 9.46
N PHE A 253 -10.42 20.28 8.65
CA PHE A 253 -9.43 21.18 8.06
C PHE A 253 -9.63 22.57 8.67
N PRO A 254 -8.73 23.06 9.54
CA PRO A 254 -8.80 24.45 9.96
C PRO A 254 -8.19 25.34 8.88
N ASP A 255 -8.97 26.37 8.61
CA ASP A 255 -8.76 27.51 7.74
C ASP A 255 -7.50 28.32 8.10
N SER A 256 -6.94 28.99 7.09
CA SER A 256 -5.86 29.98 7.14
C SER A 256 -4.44 29.49 7.48
N LEU A 257 -3.68 29.13 6.45
CA LEU A 257 -2.21 29.08 6.47
C LEU A 257 -1.67 30.52 6.56
N SER A 258 -1.10 30.88 7.72
CA SER A 258 -0.22 32.04 7.83
C SER A 258 1.03 31.80 6.98
N SER A 259 1.42 32.83 6.22
CA SER A 259 2.46 32.87 5.19
C SER A 259 3.91 32.80 5.70
N ASP A 260 4.18 32.14 6.83
CA ASP A 260 5.50 32.15 7.49
C ASP A 260 6.20 30.78 7.55
N ASP A 261 5.69 29.75 6.87
CA ASP A 261 6.14 28.34 7.03
C ASP A 261 6.74 27.77 5.71
N ASP A 262 7.76 28.42 5.17
CA ASP A 262 8.41 28.08 3.89
C ASP A 262 9.24 26.76 3.91
N CYS A 263 9.23 25.98 4.99
CA CYS A 263 10.02 24.75 5.09
C CYS A 263 9.27 23.55 5.72
N GLN A 264 8.04 23.31 5.26
CA GLN A 264 7.26 22.13 5.69
C GLN A 264 7.59 20.90 4.82
N ILE A 265 7.87 19.76 5.46
CA ILE A 265 7.98 18.46 4.76
C ILE A 265 6.59 18.06 4.24
N PRO A 266 6.41 17.82 2.93
CA PRO A 266 5.12 17.40 2.39
C PRO A 266 4.65 16.05 2.96
N LEU A 267 3.34 15.88 3.16
CA LEU A 267 2.77 14.66 3.75
C LEU A 267 3.09 13.39 2.94
N VAL A 268 3.30 13.50 1.62
CA VAL A 268 3.70 12.38 0.75
C VAL A 268 5.01 11.72 1.20
N VAL A 269 5.91 12.46 1.86
CA VAL A 269 7.16 11.91 2.42
C VAL A 269 6.88 10.84 3.47
N SER A 270 5.75 10.92 4.18
CA SER A 270 5.30 9.89 5.11
C SER A 270 4.99 8.57 4.40
N HIS A 271 4.41 8.61 3.20
CA HIS A 271 4.17 7.42 2.38
C HIS A 271 5.46 6.89 1.74
N ALA A 272 6.34 7.78 1.31
CA ALA A 272 7.68 7.43 0.83
C ALA A 272 8.48 6.69 1.93
N TYR A 273 8.39 7.15 3.19
CA TYR A 273 8.96 6.48 4.35
C TYR A 273 8.43 5.04 4.49
N VAL A 274 7.10 4.86 4.45
CA VAL A 274 6.47 3.55 4.60
C VAL A 274 6.89 2.60 3.49
N ARG A 275 6.84 3.06 2.24
CA ARG A 275 7.12 2.24 1.04
C ARG A 275 8.61 1.95 0.88
N TYR A 276 9.44 2.98 0.65
CA TYR A 276 10.85 2.77 0.32
C TYR A 276 11.64 2.10 1.44
N LEU A 277 11.48 2.52 2.71
CA LEU A 277 12.19 1.85 3.81
C LEU A 277 11.66 0.44 4.06
N GLY A 278 10.39 0.18 3.75
CA GLY A 278 9.79 -1.14 3.73
C GLY A 278 10.45 -2.05 2.70
N ASP A 279 10.61 -1.57 1.46
CA ASP A 279 11.23 -2.31 0.35
C ASP A 279 12.71 -2.62 0.62
N LEU A 280 13.44 -1.64 1.16
CA LEU A 280 14.86 -1.74 1.56
C LEU A 280 15.09 -2.61 2.81
N SER A 281 14.01 -3.17 3.38
CA SER A 281 14.06 -3.96 4.61
C SER A 281 13.27 -5.27 4.49
N GLY A 282 11.95 -5.22 4.63
CA GLY A 282 11.06 -6.38 4.54
C GLY A 282 10.92 -6.89 3.12
N GLY A 283 10.88 -5.97 2.15
CA GLY A 283 10.80 -6.28 0.72
C GLY A 283 11.90 -7.22 0.26
N GLN A 284 13.12 -7.10 0.79
CA GLN A 284 14.24 -8.00 0.48
C GLN A 284 13.98 -9.47 0.88
N HIS A 285 13.22 -9.69 1.96
CA HIS A 285 12.82 -11.04 2.39
C HIS A 285 11.70 -11.58 1.49
N ILE A 286 10.74 -10.73 1.12
CA ILE A 286 9.67 -11.04 0.18
C ILE A 286 10.27 -11.43 -1.19
N ALA A 287 11.22 -10.64 -1.71
CA ALA A 287 11.92 -10.89 -2.97
C ALA A 287 12.57 -12.28 -3.00
N LYS A 288 13.30 -12.64 -1.95
CA LYS A 288 13.95 -13.96 -1.83
C LYS A 288 12.94 -15.11 -1.88
N ARG A 289 11.73 -14.89 -1.37
CA ARG A 289 10.65 -15.90 -1.39
C ARG A 289 9.99 -15.97 -2.76
N LEU A 290 9.59 -14.83 -3.32
CA LEU A 290 8.93 -14.76 -4.63
C LEU A 290 9.81 -15.30 -5.76
N ARG A 291 11.12 -15.00 -5.77
CA ARG A 291 12.10 -15.58 -6.72
C ARG A 291 12.12 -17.10 -6.73
N LYS A 292 11.83 -17.74 -5.59
CA LYS A 292 11.76 -19.21 -5.48
C LYS A 292 10.42 -19.77 -5.90
N LEU A 293 9.33 -19.04 -5.64
CA LEU A 293 7.97 -19.46 -5.98
C LEU A 293 7.68 -19.27 -7.47
N PHE A 294 8.20 -18.20 -8.05
CA PHE A 294 7.91 -17.76 -9.42
C PHE A 294 9.19 -17.54 -10.20
N PRO A 295 9.99 -18.60 -10.45
CA PRO A 295 11.14 -18.48 -11.34
C PRO A 295 10.69 -17.97 -12.72
N VAL A 296 11.53 -17.15 -13.35
CA VAL A 296 11.34 -16.66 -14.72
C VAL A 296 12.26 -17.49 -15.61
N HIS A 297 11.69 -18.22 -16.57
CA HIS A 297 12.44 -19.18 -17.38
C HIS A 297 12.99 -18.57 -18.67
N HIS A 298 12.22 -17.67 -19.29
CA HIS A 298 12.63 -17.03 -20.55
C HIS A 298 13.66 -15.89 -20.35
N ALA A 299 13.75 -15.33 -19.15
CA ALA A 299 14.69 -14.29 -18.77
C ALA A 299 15.21 -14.49 -17.33
N PRO A 300 16.19 -15.39 -17.10
CA PRO A 300 16.59 -15.83 -15.76
C PRO A 300 17.13 -14.76 -14.79
N SER A 301 17.49 -13.58 -15.29
CA SER A 301 17.95 -12.43 -14.49
C SER A 301 16.92 -11.31 -14.38
N ALA A 302 15.67 -11.52 -14.79
CA ALA A 302 14.61 -10.51 -14.84
C ALA A 302 13.42 -10.86 -13.92
N GLY A 303 12.42 -9.96 -13.84
CA GLY A 303 11.16 -10.16 -13.12
C GLY A 303 11.18 -9.77 -11.63
N PHE A 304 12.33 -9.32 -11.12
CA PHE A 304 12.46 -8.87 -9.73
C PHE A 304 13.29 -7.58 -9.58
N ALA A 305 13.38 -6.78 -10.64
CA ALA A 305 14.12 -5.51 -10.66
C ALA A 305 13.56 -4.50 -9.65
N PHE A 306 12.26 -4.54 -9.35
CA PHE A 306 11.62 -3.73 -8.30
C PHE A 306 12.38 -3.79 -6.96
N TYR A 307 12.85 -4.98 -6.59
CA TYR A 307 13.53 -5.23 -5.32
C TYR A 307 15.02 -4.90 -5.35
N ASP A 308 15.58 -4.62 -6.53
CA ASP A 308 17.01 -4.40 -6.73
C ASP A 308 17.30 -2.88 -6.83
N PHE A 309 17.87 -2.32 -5.77
CA PHE A 309 18.24 -0.89 -5.66
C PHE A 309 19.69 -0.61 -6.08
N VAL A 310 20.35 -1.60 -6.70
CA VAL A 310 21.81 -1.76 -6.71
C VAL A 310 22.54 -0.93 -7.78
N ALA A 311 21.86 0.01 -8.45
CA ALA A 311 22.52 0.78 -9.52
C ALA A 311 23.69 1.64 -9.01
N THR A 312 23.67 2.10 -7.76
CA THR A 312 24.72 3.01 -7.22
C THR A 312 24.98 2.93 -5.72
N LYS A 313 24.04 2.45 -4.90
CA LYS A 313 24.13 2.43 -3.43
C LYS A 313 23.63 1.11 -2.85
N SER A 314 24.15 0.72 -1.69
CA SER A 314 23.62 -0.41 -0.93
C SER A 314 22.29 -0.05 -0.26
N ALA A 315 21.47 -1.07 0.04
CA ALA A 315 20.22 -0.85 0.75
C ALA A 315 20.40 -0.25 2.16
N ALA A 316 21.56 -0.48 2.79
CA ALA A 316 21.87 0.14 4.09
C ALA A 316 22.12 1.64 3.93
N GLU A 317 22.95 2.03 2.97
CA GLU A 317 23.25 3.44 2.66
C GLU A 317 21.99 4.20 2.27
N LEU A 318 21.14 3.66 1.39
CA LEU A 318 19.89 4.33 1.01
C LEU A 318 18.94 4.56 2.20
N LYS A 319 18.87 3.63 3.15
CA LYS A 319 18.06 3.82 4.36
C LYS A 319 18.62 4.91 5.25
N ASP A 320 19.94 4.98 5.37
CA ASP A 320 20.59 5.98 6.20
C ASP A 320 20.48 7.35 5.54
N ASP A 321 20.73 7.47 4.24
CA ASP A 321 20.54 8.69 3.46
C ASP A 321 19.10 9.21 3.57
N PHE A 322 18.10 8.34 3.44
CA PHE A 322 16.69 8.71 3.61
C PHE A 322 16.42 9.28 5.00
N ARG A 323 16.92 8.63 6.07
CA ARG A 323 16.75 9.13 7.45
C ARG A 323 17.43 10.47 7.64
N HIS A 324 18.68 10.62 7.20
CA HIS A 324 19.40 11.90 7.30
C HIS A 324 18.69 13.01 6.55
N SER A 325 18.07 12.71 5.41
CA SER A 325 17.35 13.68 4.58
C SER A 325 16.14 14.27 5.29
N ILE A 326 15.38 13.46 6.03
CA ILE A 326 14.19 13.89 6.77
C ILE A 326 14.49 14.38 8.19
N ASP A 327 15.69 14.10 8.70
CA ASP A 327 16.16 14.50 10.03
C ASP A 327 17.05 15.76 10.00
N ARG A 328 17.09 16.46 8.85
CA ARG A 328 17.93 17.65 8.71
C ARG A 328 17.57 18.72 9.75
N PRO A 329 18.56 19.36 10.39
CA PRO A 329 18.32 20.31 11.47
C PRO A 329 17.67 21.62 11.03
N ASP A 330 17.71 21.94 9.74
CA ASP A 330 17.10 23.13 9.15
C ASP A 330 15.63 22.91 8.73
N LEU A 331 15.10 21.70 8.89
CA LEU A 331 13.68 21.42 8.74
C LEU A 331 12.95 21.84 10.02
N HIS A 332 12.27 22.97 9.96
CA HIS A 332 11.49 23.49 11.08
C HIS A 332 10.06 22.93 11.05
N LEU A 333 9.81 21.89 11.84
CA LEU A 333 8.48 21.27 11.94
C LEU A 333 7.76 21.73 13.21
N SER A 334 6.58 22.33 13.05
CA SER A 334 5.68 22.55 14.18
C SER A 334 5.22 21.21 14.77
N ALA A 335 4.86 21.18 16.06
CA ALA A 335 4.34 19.96 16.70
C ALA A 335 3.11 19.41 15.95
N ARG A 336 2.22 20.29 15.49
CA ARG A 336 1.06 19.91 14.68
C ARG A 336 1.45 19.27 13.35
N HIS A 337 2.46 19.80 12.67
CA HIS A 337 2.92 19.24 11.41
C HIS A 337 3.57 17.86 11.61
N LEU A 338 4.37 17.73 12.67
CA LEU A 338 4.93 16.44 13.08
C LEU A 338 3.84 15.40 13.37
N ASP A 339 2.79 15.76 14.11
CA ASP A 339 1.65 14.88 14.38
C ASP A 339 0.94 14.47 13.08
N ASN A 340 0.76 15.40 12.14
CA ASN A 340 0.17 15.12 10.82
C ASN A 340 1.03 14.13 10.02
N LEU A 341 2.35 14.31 9.99
CA LEU A 341 3.29 13.42 9.31
C LEU A 341 3.21 12.00 9.90
N VAL A 342 3.25 11.86 11.24
CA VAL A 342 3.19 10.56 11.91
C VAL A 342 1.83 9.88 11.70
N ALA A 343 0.74 10.64 11.76
CA ALA A 343 -0.60 10.14 11.45
C ALA A 343 -0.70 9.67 9.99
N GLU A 344 -0.11 10.42 9.05
CA GLU A 344 -0.08 10.04 7.64
C GLU A 344 0.76 8.78 7.39
N ALA A 345 1.91 8.65 8.05
CA ALA A 345 2.71 7.44 7.97
C ALA A 345 1.92 6.22 8.49
N SER A 346 1.12 6.41 9.54
CA SER A 346 0.24 5.36 10.09
C SER A 346 -0.87 4.99 9.09
N ARG A 347 -1.54 5.98 8.48
CA ARG A 347 -2.48 5.75 7.37
C ARG A 347 -1.84 5.01 6.20
N GLY A 348 -0.58 5.34 5.87
CA GLY A 348 0.21 4.61 4.90
C GLY A 348 0.30 3.11 5.24
N PHE A 349 0.58 2.74 6.49
CA PHE A 349 0.56 1.34 6.92
C PHE A 349 -0.83 0.70 6.83
N ASP A 350 -1.90 1.45 7.12
CA ASP A 350 -3.27 0.94 7.00
C ASP A 350 -3.62 0.63 5.54
N PHE A 351 -3.29 1.52 4.60
CA PHE A 351 -3.45 1.25 3.17
C PHE A 351 -2.65 0.02 2.72
N ASN A 352 -1.41 -0.12 3.21
CA ASN A 352 -0.60 -1.32 2.92
C ASN A 352 -1.25 -2.59 3.47
N THR A 353 -1.84 -2.54 4.67
CA THR A 353 -2.59 -3.66 5.24
C THR A 353 -3.74 -4.06 4.32
N THR A 354 -4.55 -3.09 3.88
CA THR A 354 -5.68 -3.32 2.96
C THR A 354 -5.23 -3.92 1.63
N LEU A 355 -4.11 -3.44 1.05
CA LEU A 355 -3.57 -4.04 -0.16
C LEU A 355 -3.16 -5.50 0.06
N PHE A 356 -2.43 -5.80 1.14
CA PHE A 356 -2.05 -7.18 1.45
C PHE A 356 -3.27 -8.07 1.67
N ASP A 357 -4.23 -7.62 2.49
CA ASP A 357 -5.42 -8.41 2.79
C ASP A 357 -6.34 -8.59 1.57
N SER A 358 -6.21 -7.76 0.53
CA SER A 358 -6.86 -7.99 -0.77
C SER A 358 -6.23 -9.10 -1.61
N LEU A 359 -5.07 -9.64 -1.22
CA LEU A 359 -4.42 -10.80 -1.85
C LEU A 359 -5.03 -12.14 -1.41
N VAL A 360 -5.91 -12.11 -0.41
CA VAL A 360 -6.58 -13.32 0.08
C VAL A 360 -8.07 -13.07 0.22
N ASP A 361 -8.84 -14.13 0.04
CA ASP A 361 -10.25 -14.14 0.38
C ASP A 361 -10.40 -14.13 1.91
N VAL A 362 -10.33 -12.95 2.50
CA VAL A 362 -10.76 -12.75 3.88
C VAL A 362 -12.29 -12.77 3.89
N GLU A 363 -12.88 -13.80 4.49
CA GLU A 363 -14.26 -13.77 5.02
C GLU A 363 -14.42 -12.45 5.79
N PRO A 364 -15.38 -11.59 5.47
CA PRO A 364 -15.47 -10.26 6.07
C PRO A 364 -15.50 -10.40 7.60
N SER A 365 -14.44 -9.92 8.26
CA SER A 365 -14.40 -9.83 9.71
C SER A 365 -15.57 -8.95 10.14
N GLN A 366 -16.46 -9.50 10.97
CA GLN A 366 -17.62 -8.76 11.48
C GLN A 366 -17.19 -7.42 12.06
N PRO A 367 -17.98 -6.35 11.87
CA PRO A 367 -17.65 -5.04 12.39
C PRO A 367 -17.40 -5.15 13.89
N VAL A 368 -16.22 -4.73 14.34
CA VAL A 368 -15.91 -4.56 15.75
C VAL A 368 -16.81 -3.44 16.24
N VAL A 369 -17.93 -3.78 16.85
CA VAL A 369 -18.76 -2.83 17.60
C VAL A 369 -17.91 -2.36 18.77
N VAL A 370 -17.30 -1.18 18.62
CA VAL A 370 -16.70 -0.47 19.74
C VAL A 370 -17.85 -0.03 20.64
N VAL A 371 -18.14 -0.82 21.67
CA VAL A 371 -19.05 -0.42 22.73
C VAL A 371 -18.36 0.70 23.51
N THR A 372 -18.69 1.94 23.17
CA THR A 372 -18.40 3.10 24.01
C THR A 372 -19.28 3.02 25.24
N THR A 373 -18.76 2.44 26.32
CA THR A 373 -19.38 2.56 27.64
C THR A 373 -19.24 3.99 28.11
N THR A 374 -20.25 4.83 27.88
CA THR A 374 -20.43 6.07 28.61
C THR A 374 -21.02 5.72 29.97
N GLY A 375 -20.19 5.83 31.01
CA GLY A 375 -20.61 5.61 32.39
C GLY A 375 -21.59 6.70 32.83
N THR A 376 -22.79 6.30 33.21
CA THR A 376 -23.63 7.05 34.15
C THR A 376 -24.09 6.10 35.25
N HIS A 377 -23.78 6.50 36.48
CA HIS A 377 -24.20 5.86 37.72
C HIS A 377 -25.72 6.03 37.90
N ASP A 378 -26.45 4.92 38.03
CA ASP A 378 -27.36 4.59 39.15
C ASP A 378 -28.52 3.64 38.76
N ALA A 379 -28.84 2.78 39.73
CA ALA A 379 -30.00 1.87 39.88
C ALA A 379 -29.85 0.39 39.45
N PRO A 380 -30.33 -0.57 40.28
CA PRO A 380 -30.08 -1.99 40.09
C PRO A 380 -31.12 -2.62 39.15
N VAL A 381 -30.66 -3.23 38.05
CA VAL A 381 -31.53 -3.97 37.13
C VAL A 381 -31.44 -5.47 37.39
N LYS A 382 -32.63 -6.05 37.58
CA LYS A 382 -32.91 -7.46 37.88
C LYS A 382 -32.36 -8.39 36.79
N MET A 383 -31.74 -9.50 37.22
CA MET A 383 -31.49 -10.68 36.39
C MET A 383 -32.81 -11.28 35.91
N SER A 384 -33.07 -11.24 34.60
CA SER A 384 -34.01 -12.12 33.92
C SER A 384 -33.26 -12.99 32.93
N ALA A 385 -33.35 -14.29 33.14
CA ALA A 385 -32.84 -15.32 32.26
C ALA A 385 -33.67 -15.45 30.97
N LEU A 386 -33.05 -16.06 29.95
CA LEU A 386 -33.57 -16.85 28.80
C LEU A 386 -33.12 -16.31 27.42
N PRO A 387 -33.06 -17.15 26.36
CA PRO A 387 -32.55 -18.51 26.30
C PRO A 387 -31.61 -18.75 25.08
N PHE A 388 -30.78 -19.81 25.18
CA PHE A 388 -30.14 -20.48 24.05
C PHE A 388 -31.18 -21.25 23.23
N LEU A 389 -31.33 -20.99 21.91
CA LEU A 389 -31.50 -21.97 20.81
C LEU A 389 -31.89 -21.27 19.48
N ASN A 390 -31.03 -21.32 18.46
CA ASN A 390 -31.33 -21.81 17.10
C ASN A 390 -30.30 -21.35 16.05
N THR A 391 -29.28 -22.19 15.82
CA THR A 391 -28.57 -22.27 14.53
C THR A 391 -27.90 -23.65 14.42
N MET A 392 -28.72 -24.70 14.43
CA MET A 392 -28.31 -26.09 14.19
C MET A 392 -29.30 -26.78 13.24
N HIS A 393 -29.53 -26.20 12.05
CA HIS A 393 -30.33 -26.87 11.01
C HIS A 393 -29.75 -26.81 9.59
N ALA A 394 -28.63 -26.11 9.34
CA ALA A 394 -28.02 -26.08 8.00
C ALA A 394 -27.00 -27.22 7.75
N SER A 395 -26.37 -27.78 8.78
CA SER A 395 -25.29 -28.76 8.60
C SER A 395 -25.76 -30.22 8.51
N LEU A 396 -27.00 -30.55 8.90
CA LEU A 396 -27.50 -31.93 8.84
C LEU A 396 -28.06 -32.31 7.46
N LEU A 397 -28.53 -31.33 6.67
CA LEU A 397 -29.09 -31.59 5.34
C LEU A 397 -28.01 -31.95 4.31
N VAL A 398 -26.80 -31.38 4.45
CA VAL A 398 -25.65 -31.66 3.56
C VAL A 398 -25.10 -33.07 3.79
N LEU A 399 -25.16 -33.58 5.02
CA LEU A 399 -24.66 -34.93 5.34
C LEU A 399 -25.61 -36.04 4.86
N VAL A 400 -26.94 -35.80 4.86
CA VAL A 400 -27.94 -36.77 4.37
C VAL A 400 -27.92 -36.87 2.85
N VAL A 401 -27.66 -35.77 2.13
CA VAL A 401 -27.51 -35.79 0.66
C VAL A 401 -26.21 -36.47 0.22
N ALA A 402 -25.11 -36.27 0.97
CA ALA A 402 -23.83 -36.93 0.67
C ALA A 402 -23.86 -38.45 0.90
N LEU A 403 -24.57 -38.94 1.92
CA LEU A 403 -24.71 -40.39 2.17
C LEU A 403 -25.68 -41.08 1.19
N GLY A 404 -26.69 -40.37 0.68
CA GLY A 404 -27.62 -40.89 -0.34
C GLY A 404 -26.97 -41.10 -1.71
N LEU A 405 -26.04 -40.23 -2.11
CA LEU A 405 -25.36 -40.33 -3.42
C LEU A 405 -24.31 -41.45 -3.47
N VAL A 406 -23.67 -41.77 -2.33
CA VAL A 406 -22.71 -42.88 -2.24
C VAL A 406 -23.42 -44.25 -2.32
N ALA A 407 -24.64 -44.36 -1.81
CA ALA A 407 -25.43 -45.59 -1.90
C ALA A 407 -25.95 -45.87 -3.34
N LEU A 408 -26.30 -44.84 -4.09
CA LEU A 408 -26.74 -44.96 -5.50
C LEU A 408 -25.57 -45.29 -6.45
N SER A 409 -24.35 -44.84 -6.14
CA SER A 409 -23.16 -45.18 -6.93
C SER A 409 -22.72 -46.64 -6.77
N GLN A 410 -23.11 -47.34 -5.70
CA GLN A 410 -22.73 -48.73 -5.45
C GLN A 410 -23.71 -49.75 -6.08
N GLN A 411 -24.94 -49.36 -6.39
CA GLN A 411 -25.91 -50.26 -7.05
C GLN A 411 -25.76 -50.32 -8.58
N HIS A 412 -25.01 -49.40 -9.20
CA HIS A 412 -24.81 -49.39 -10.65
C HIS A 412 -23.56 -50.17 -11.13
N LEU A 413 -22.78 -50.73 -10.19
CA LEU A 413 -21.59 -51.56 -10.47
C LEU A 413 -21.80 -53.06 -10.25
N SER A 414 -23.02 -53.51 -9.93
CA SER A 414 -23.33 -54.94 -9.71
C SER A 414 -24.59 -55.41 -10.43
N ALA A 415 -24.85 -54.92 -11.65
CA ALA A 415 -25.88 -55.42 -12.55
C ALA A 415 -25.28 -55.77 -13.91
#